data_AF-A0AAJ0ITZ9-F1
#
_entry.id   AF-A0AAJ0ITZ9-F1
#
_cell.length_a   1.000
_cell.length_b   1.000
_cell.length_c   1.000
_cell.angle_alpha   90.00
_cell.angle_beta   90.00
_cell.angle_gamma   90.00
#
_symmetry.space_group_name_H-M   'P 1'
#
loop_
_entity.id
_entity.type
_entity.pdbx_description
1 polymer ?
#
loop_
_entity_poly.entity_id
_entity_poly.type
_entity_poly.pdbx_seq_one_letter_code
_entity_poly.pdbx_strand_id
1 'polypeptide(L)'
;TELAKIAQSTTGLAPSSATEVHWLVDGAATYAAIIEAIRSARDHIHLEYYIFQPDHSGTAICDALMERARAGVKVRLLMDAIGSSAMTRRALRRLRDAGVETAWFH
;
A
#
# COMPACT_ATOMS: atom_id res chain seq x y z
N THR A 1 -17.38 -14.32 -20.23
CA THR A 1 -17.77 -13.23 -21.17
C THR A 1 -16.60 -12.90 -22.07
N GLU A 2 -16.78 -12.17 -23.18
CA GLU A 2 -15.62 -11.71 -24.00
C GLU A 2 -14.64 -10.86 -23.17
N LEU A 3 -15.17 -9.99 -22.30
CA LEU A 3 -14.35 -9.18 -21.39
C LEU A 3 -13.43 -10.03 -20.50
N ALA A 4 -13.94 -11.14 -19.95
CA ALA A 4 -13.13 -12.06 -19.16
C ALA A 4 -12.00 -12.73 -19.97
N LYS A 5 -12.23 -13.02 -21.27
CA LYS A 5 -11.19 -13.59 -22.14
C LYS A 5 -10.08 -12.57 -22.43
N ILE A 6 -10.46 -11.32 -22.72
CA ILE A 6 -9.51 -10.21 -22.98
C ILE A 6 -8.67 -9.92 -21.73
N ALA A 7 -9.30 -9.86 -20.55
CA ALA A 7 -8.58 -9.66 -19.29
C ALA A 7 -7.53 -10.75 -19.08
N GLN A 8 -7.93 -12.02 -19.20
CA GLN A 8 -7.04 -13.17 -19.04
C GLN A 8 -5.88 -13.19 -20.06
N SER A 9 -6.12 -12.83 -21.33
CA SER A 9 -5.06 -12.80 -22.34
C SER A 9 -4.06 -11.66 -22.14
N THR A 10 -4.46 -10.58 -21.45
CA THR A 10 -3.62 -9.40 -21.24
C THR A 10 -2.83 -9.48 -19.93
N THR A 11 -3.46 -10.00 -18.86
CA THR A 11 -2.85 -10.05 -17.52
C THR A 11 -2.27 -11.42 -17.16
N GLY A 12 -2.66 -12.48 -17.88
CA GLY A 12 -2.35 -13.86 -17.49
C GLY A 12 -3.14 -14.36 -16.27
N LEU A 13 -4.06 -13.56 -15.73
CA LEU A 13 -4.85 -13.90 -14.55
C LEU A 13 -6.32 -14.22 -14.89
N ALA A 14 -6.85 -15.25 -14.23
CA ALA A 14 -8.27 -15.60 -14.37
C ALA A 14 -9.16 -14.58 -13.66
N PRO A 15 -10.38 -14.34 -14.16
CA PRO A 15 -11.37 -13.55 -13.43
C PRO A 15 -11.61 -14.15 -12.04
N SER A 16 -11.59 -13.31 -11.02
CA SER A 16 -12.00 -13.70 -9.66
C SER A 16 -13.44 -13.25 -9.39
N SER A 17 -14.10 -13.91 -8.44
CA SER A 17 -15.37 -13.45 -7.88
C SER A 17 -15.14 -12.58 -6.64
N ALA A 18 -16.14 -11.77 -6.29
CA ALA A 18 -16.22 -11.03 -5.05
C ALA A 18 -17.64 -11.21 -4.46
N THR A 19 -17.74 -11.25 -3.13
CA THR A 19 -19.03 -11.36 -2.42
C THR A 19 -19.63 -10.01 -2.08
N GLU A 20 -18.81 -8.97 -2.01
CA GLU A 20 -19.19 -7.61 -1.65
C GLU A 20 -18.31 -6.61 -2.40
N VAL A 21 -18.89 -5.45 -2.70
CA VAL A 21 -18.18 -4.29 -3.23
C VAL A 21 -18.56 -3.08 -2.40
N HIS A 22 -17.55 -2.41 -1.83
CA HIS A 22 -17.73 -1.18 -1.09
C HIS A 22 -17.17 0.00 -1.87
N TRP A 23 -17.99 1.01 -2.11
CA TRP A 23 -17.59 2.21 -2.84
C TRP A 23 -17.01 3.25 -1.88
N LEU A 24 -15.73 3.54 -2.06
CA LEU A 24 -15.05 4.62 -1.36
C LEU A 24 -15.16 5.87 -2.22
N VAL A 25 -16.06 6.77 -1.83
CA VAL A 25 -16.24 8.05 -2.49
C VAL A 25 -15.21 9.00 -1.90
N ASP A 26 -14.41 9.63 -2.75
CA ASP A 26 -13.36 10.60 -2.40
C ASP A 26 -12.10 10.07 -1.69
N GLY A 27 -11.15 10.99 -1.47
CA GLY A 27 -9.87 10.69 -0.83
C GLY A 27 -9.99 10.42 0.66
N ALA A 28 -10.86 11.12 1.39
CA ALA A 28 -10.99 10.97 2.83
C ALA A 28 -11.52 9.57 3.18
N ALA A 29 -12.56 9.09 2.48
CA ALA A 29 -13.05 7.73 2.67
C ALA A 29 -11.98 6.69 2.30
N THR A 30 -11.27 6.92 1.20
CA THR A 30 -10.20 6.03 0.73
C THR A 30 -9.06 5.91 1.74
N TYR A 31 -8.55 7.04 2.25
CA TYR A 31 -7.47 7.04 3.24
C TYR A 31 -7.89 6.38 4.56
N ALA A 32 -9.10 6.64 5.03
CA ALA A 32 -9.62 5.99 6.23
C ALA A 32 -9.66 4.46 6.07
N ALA A 33 -10.16 3.97 4.94
CA ALA A 33 -10.20 2.54 4.64
C ALA A 33 -8.81 1.90 4.55
N ILE A 34 -7.83 2.58 3.94
CA ILE A 34 -6.44 2.10 3.86
C ILE A 34 -5.82 1.97 5.26
N ILE A 35 -5.98 2.99 6.11
CA ILE A 35 -5.43 2.95 7.48
C ILE A 35 -6.07 1.82 8.28
N GLU A 36 -7.38 1.62 8.15
CA GLU A 36 -8.07 0.52 8.83
C GLU A 36 -7.60 -0.86 8.32
N ALA A 37 -7.42 -1.01 7.01
CA ALA A 37 -6.88 -2.24 6.42
C ALA A 37 -5.45 -2.53 6.93
N ILE A 38 -4.60 -1.51 7.05
CA ILE A 38 -3.27 -1.63 7.65
C ILE A 38 -3.39 -2.09 9.10
N ARG A 39 -4.18 -1.40 9.92
CA ARG A 39 -4.30 -1.69 11.36
C ARG A 39 -4.85 -3.09 11.65
N SER A 40 -5.78 -3.56 10.82
CA SER A 40 -6.41 -4.87 10.98
C SER A 40 -5.58 -6.03 10.42
N ALA A 41 -4.54 -5.77 9.63
CA ALA A 41 -3.71 -6.80 9.01
C ALA A 41 -2.99 -7.68 10.05
N ARG A 42 -3.08 -9.01 9.86
CA ARG A 42 -2.55 -10.00 10.82
C ARG A 42 -1.30 -10.74 10.34
N ASP A 43 -1.11 -10.87 9.03
CA ASP A 43 -0.03 -11.67 8.45
C ASP A 43 0.97 -10.81 7.67
N HIS A 44 0.49 -10.13 6.63
CA HIS A 44 1.32 -9.25 5.82
C HIS A 44 0.57 -8.03 5.29
N ILE A 45 1.36 -7.03 4.88
CA ILE A 45 0.93 -5.84 4.15
C ILE A 45 1.88 -5.64 2.98
N HIS A 46 1.33 -5.55 1.77
CA HIS A 46 2.02 -5.02 0.60
C HIS A 46 1.35 -3.73 0.21
N LEU A 47 2.11 -2.64 0.17
CA LEU A 47 1.62 -1.34 -0.22
C LEU A 47 2.48 -0.81 -1.37
N GLU A 48 1.82 -0.45 -2.47
CA GLU A 48 2.44 0.14 -3.65
C GLU A 48 1.82 1.50 -3.94
N TYR A 49 2.64 2.53 -4.16
CA TYR A 49 2.18 3.89 -4.48
C TYR A 49 3.05 4.56 -5.54
N TYR A 50 2.37 5.26 -6.47
CA TYR A 50 3.00 6.12 -7.46
C TYR A 50 3.45 7.47 -6.86
N ILE A 51 2.58 8.17 -6.13
CA ILE A 51 2.97 9.39 -5.40
C ILE A 51 2.88 9.11 -3.91
N PHE A 52 4.03 9.13 -3.24
CA PHE A 52 4.13 8.95 -1.80
C PHE A 52 5.01 10.04 -1.19
N GLN A 53 4.40 10.89 -0.36
CA GLN A 53 5.07 12.06 0.23
C GLN A 53 4.98 12.00 1.76
N PRO A 54 5.99 12.52 2.48
CA PRO A 54 5.94 12.62 3.94
C PRO A 54 5.08 13.81 4.41
N ASP A 55 3.87 13.94 3.86
CA ASP A 55 2.86 14.90 4.28
C ASP A 55 1.98 14.30 5.39
N HIS A 56 0.82 14.93 5.67
CA HIS A 56 -0.10 14.42 6.70
C HIS A 56 -0.53 12.98 6.44
N SER A 57 -0.93 12.65 5.21
CA SER A 57 -1.44 11.34 4.84
C SER A 57 -0.33 10.30 4.79
N GLY A 58 0.80 10.60 4.15
CA GLY A 58 1.91 9.65 4.06
C GLY A 58 2.58 9.41 5.42
N THR A 59 2.61 10.41 6.31
CA THR A 59 3.08 10.22 7.69
C THR A 59 2.17 9.29 8.47
N ALA A 60 0.84 9.48 8.39
CA ALA A 60 -0.12 8.60 9.05
C ALA A 60 -0.02 7.14 8.56
N ILE A 61 0.15 6.94 7.24
CA ILE A 61 0.39 5.62 6.66
C ILE A 61 1.71 5.04 7.20
N CYS A 62 2.80 5.80 7.17
CA CYS A 62 4.10 5.34 7.68
C CYS A 62 4.01 4.90 9.15
N ASP A 63 3.35 5.69 10.00
CA ASP A 63 3.21 5.37 11.41
C ASP A 63 2.41 4.08 11.63
N ALA A 64 1.31 3.88 10.90
CA ALA A 64 0.52 2.66 10.95
C ALA A 64 1.29 1.43 10.45
N LEU A 65 2.06 1.57 9.36
CA LEU A 65 2.92 0.51 8.84
C LEU A 65 4.02 0.12 9.86
N MET A 66 4.66 1.10 10.48
CA MET A 66 5.67 0.86 11.52
C MET A 66 5.07 0.18 12.76
N GLU A 67 3.86 0.56 13.16
CA GLU A 67 3.14 -0.08 14.27
C GLU A 67 2.92 -1.57 13.99
N ARG A 68 2.40 -1.92 12.82
CA ARG A 68 2.16 -3.33 12.45
C ARG A 68 3.44 -4.12 12.27
N ALA A 69 4.48 -3.53 11.69
CA ALA A 69 5.78 -4.17 11.58
C ALA A 69 6.35 -4.54 12.95
N ARG A 70 6.27 -3.62 13.93
CA ARG A 70 6.66 -3.90 15.33
C ARG A 70 5.79 -4.95 16.01
N ALA A 71 4.53 -5.07 15.61
CA ALA A 71 3.63 -6.13 16.05
C ALA A 71 3.88 -7.50 15.38
N GLY A 72 4.90 -7.61 14.52
CA GLY A 72 5.32 -8.86 13.88
C GLY A 72 4.70 -9.13 12.51
N VAL A 73 3.89 -8.20 11.97
CA VAL A 73 3.32 -8.32 10.62
C VAL A 73 4.40 -8.07 9.58
N LYS A 74 4.42 -8.85 8.50
CA LYS A 74 5.36 -8.63 7.40
C LYS A 74 4.93 -7.43 6.56
N VAL A 75 5.68 -6.33 6.60
CA VAL A 75 5.32 -5.09 5.87
C VAL A 75 6.31 -4.79 4.75
N ARG A 76 5.79 -4.57 3.54
CA ARG A 76 6.56 -4.16 2.34
C ARG A 76 5.94 -2.93 1.71
N LEU A 77 6.75 -1.90 1.52
CA LEU A 77 6.39 -0.63 0.88
C LEU A 77 7.20 -0.47 -0.41
N LEU A 78 6.51 -0.46 -1.54
CA LEU A 78 7.05 -0.24 -2.88
C LEU A 78 6.61 1.14 -3.38
N MET A 79 7.56 1.99 -3.75
CA MET A 79 7.29 3.38 -4.13
C MET A 79 7.92 3.71 -5.48
N ASP A 80 7.24 4.53 -6.28
CA ASP A 80 7.83 5.06 -7.51
C ASP A 80 8.94 6.07 -7.17
N ALA A 81 10.08 5.95 -7.84
CA ALA A 81 11.26 6.76 -7.55
C ALA A 81 11.07 8.26 -7.86
N ILE A 82 10.24 8.60 -8.85
CA ILE A 82 10.01 9.98 -9.30
C ILE A 82 8.91 10.62 -8.45
N GLY A 83 7.73 9.98 -8.40
CA GLY A 83 6.55 10.45 -7.67
C GLY A 83 6.74 10.47 -6.16
N SER A 84 7.71 9.73 -5.63
CA SER A 84 8.03 9.67 -4.20
C SER A 84 9.42 10.24 -3.87
N SER A 85 9.97 11.08 -4.74
CA SER A 85 11.28 11.75 -4.56
C SER A 85 11.38 12.60 -3.29
N ALA A 86 10.24 13.02 -2.71
CA ALA A 86 10.19 13.73 -1.43
C ALA A 86 10.54 12.86 -0.21
N MET A 87 10.56 11.53 -0.35
CA MET A 87 10.88 10.62 0.75
C MET A 87 12.36 10.69 1.12
N THR A 88 12.64 11.34 2.26
CA THR A 88 14.02 11.52 2.72
C THR A 88 14.66 10.21 3.19
N ARG A 89 16.01 10.15 3.12
CA ARG A 89 16.79 9.06 3.71
C ARG A 89 16.47 8.83 5.19
N ARG A 90 16.12 9.89 5.93
CA ARG A 90 15.73 9.81 7.34
C ARG A 90 14.38 9.12 7.51
N ALA A 91 13.38 9.47 6.70
CA ALA A 91 12.05 8.83 6.74
C ALA A 91 12.15 7.34 6.42
N LEU A 92 12.87 6.99 5.35
CA LEU A 92 13.07 5.60 4.94
C LEU A 92 13.84 4.78 6.00
N ARG A 93 14.80 5.41 6.69
CA ARG A 93 15.51 4.76 7.80
C ARG A 93 14.57 4.42 8.95
N ARG A 94 13.71 5.36 9.36
CA ARG A 94 12.71 5.12 10.42
C ARG A 94 11.81 3.93 10.09
N LEU A 95 11.35 3.83 8.84
CA LEU A 95 10.55 2.69 8.35
C LEU A 95 11.32 1.38 8.49
N ARG A 96 12.55 1.31 7.98
CA ARG A 96 13.38 0.10 8.05
C ARG A 96 13.73 -0.30 9.47
N ASP A 97 14.05 0.67 10.33
CA ASP A 97 14.36 0.41 11.75
C ASP A 97 13.16 -0.16 12.50
N ALA A 98 11.93 0.10 12.04
CA ALA A 98 10.70 -0.49 12.56
C ALA A 98 10.36 -1.87 11.96
N GLY A 99 11.14 -2.35 10.98
CA GLY A 99 10.92 -3.64 10.31
C GLY A 99 10.17 -3.55 8.98
N VAL A 100 9.93 -2.36 8.44
CA VAL A 100 9.30 -2.19 7.12
C VAL A 100 10.34 -2.38 6.01
N GLU A 101 10.10 -3.31 5.09
CA GLU A 101 10.91 -3.44 3.87
C GLU A 101 10.51 -2.37 2.87
N THR A 102 11.49 -1.63 2.34
CA THR A 102 11.25 -0.55 1.38
C THR A 102 11.97 -0.83 0.08
N ALA A 103 11.29 -0.67 -1.05
CA ALA A 103 11.88 -0.77 -2.38
C ALA A 103 11.35 0.34 -3.30
N TRP A 104 12.05 0.53 -4.43
CA TRP A 104 11.68 1.50 -5.46
C TRP A 104 11.33 0.78 -6.76
N PHE A 105 10.37 1.33 -7.51
CA PHE A 105 10.12 0.99 -8.91
C PHE A 105 10.20 2.25 -9.79
N HIS A 106 10.34 2.04 -11.11
CA HIS A 106 10.45 3.06 -12.15
C HIS A 106 10.24 2.40 -13.52
#